data_AF-A0A6P0DUB0-F1
#
_entry.id   AF-A0A6P0DUB0-F1
#
_cell.length_a   1.000
_cell.length_b   1.000
_cell.length_c   1.000
_cell.angle_alpha   90.00
_cell.angle_beta   90.00
_cell.angle_gamma   90.00
#
_symmetry.space_group_name_H-M   'P 1'
#
loop_
_entity.id
_entity.type
_entity.pdbx_description
1 polymer ?
#
loop_
_entity_poly.entity_id
_entity_poly.type
_entity_poly.pdbx_seq_one_letter_code
_entity_poly.pdbx_strand_id
1 'polypeptide(L)'
;MKICRFNHNRIGVVEGDTVIDITSAFDLNPAWPLPPGDWLARQLLDLPKMRAAVSKSSSRLALHEVSLASPIANPGKIIGAPINYRAHIDEANADSEINNGTTYT
;
A
#
# COMPACT_ATOMS: atom_id res chain seq x y z
N MET A 1 8.92 8.50 -3.30
CA MET A 1 9.41 7.30 -2.61
C MET A 1 8.37 6.22 -2.76
N LYS A 2 8.75 5.00 -3.15
CA LYS A 2 7.84 3.84 -3.26
C LYS A 2 8.16 2.91 -2.11
N ILE A 3 7.18 2.60 -1.26
CA ILE A 3 7.36 1.71 -0.09
C ILE A 3 6.63 0.40 -0.37
N CYS A 4 7.21 -0.72 0.03
CA CYS A 4 6.64 -2.04 -0.16
C CYS A 4 6.78 -2.91 1.09
N ARG A 5 5.89 -3.90 1.19
CA ARG A 5 6.08 -5.08 2.03
C ARG A 5 6.58 -6.22 1.15
N PHE A 6 7.55 -6.98 1.61
CA PHE A 6 8.13 -8.08 0.82
C PHE A 6 8.61 -9.24 1.71
N ASN A 7 8.82 -10.41 1.11
CA ASN A 7 9.42 -11.61 1.71
C ASN A 7 8.95 -11.93 3.15
N HIS A 8 7.64 -11.76 3.41
CA HIS A 8 6.99 -11.95 4.71
C HIS A 8 7.56 -11.07 5.83
N ASN A 9 6.82 -10.01 6.21
CA ASN A 9 7.12 -9.08 7.31
C ASN A 9 8.34 -8.16 7.13
N ARG A 10 8.95 -8.10 5.95
CA ARG A 10 9.98 -7.09 5.64
C ARG A 10 9.37 -5.87 4.96
N ILE A 11 10.01 -4.73 5.16
CA ILE A 11 9.58 -3.44 4.64
C ILE A 11 10.73 -2.82 3.87
N GLY A 12 10.47 -2.36 2.65
CA GLY A 12 11.50 -1.87 1.76
C GLY A 12 11.11 -0.62 0.99
N VAL A 13 12.11 0.10 0.51
CA VAL A 13 11.96 1.18 -0.47
C VAL A 13 12.34 0.64 -1.85
N VAL A 14 11.48 0.86 -2.83
CA VAL A 14 11.74 0.49 -4.22
C VAL A 14 12.42 1.66 -4.94
N GLU A 15 13.62 1.41 -5.46
CA GLU A 15 14.40 2.33 -6.31
C GLU A 15 14.80 1.62 -7.61
N GLY A 16 14.20 2.01 -8.74
CA GLY A 16 14.37 1.28 -10.00
C GLY A 16 13.93 -0.17 -9.84
N ASP A 17 14.84 -1.10 -10.19
CA ASP A 17 14.64 -2.55 -10.07
C ASP A 17 15.24 -3.14 -8.79
N THR A 18 15.41 -2.33 -7.75
CA THR A 18 15.97 -2.74 -6.46
C THR A 18 15.00 -2.46 -5.31
N VAL A 19 14.94 -3.38 -4.36
CA VAL A 19 14.30 -3.20 -3.05
C VAL A 19 15.40 -3.03 -2.00
N ILE A 20 15.37 -1.90 -1.31
CA ILE A 20 16.26 -1.57 -0.21
C ILE A 20 15.54 -1.91 1.09
N ASP A 21 16.06 -2.87 1.86
CA ASP A 21 15.46 -3.27 3.12
C ASP A 21 15.65 -2.17 4.18
N ILE A 22 14.53 -1.69 4.70
CA ILE A 22 14.45 -0.71 5.80
C ILE A 22 13.63 -1.23 6.98
N THR A 23 13.47 -2.55 7.11
CA THR A 23 12.66 -3.21 8.14
C THR A 23 13.03 -2.76 9.54
N SER A 24 14.32 -2.53 9.82
CA SER A 24 14.82 -2.06 11.12
C SER A 24 14.34 -0.65 11.51
N ALA A 25 13.81 0.13 10.56
CA ALA A 25 13.20 1.42 10.84
C ALA A 25 11.76 1.31 11.36
N PHE A 26 11.19 0.11 11.45
CA PHE A 26 9.82 -0.11 11.88
C PHE A 26 9.77 -0.92 13.16
N ASP A 27 8.80 -0.60 14.00
CA ASP A 27 8.37 -1.48 15.07
C ASP A 27 7.39 -2.51 14.50
N LEU A 28 7.75 -3.78 14.53
CA LEU A 28 6.91 -4.88 14.06
C LEU A 28 6.14 -5.58 15.19
N ASN A 29 6.19 -5.07 16.41
CA ASN A 29 5.62 -5.71 17.60
C ASN A 29 4.46 -4.86 18.16
N PRO A 30 3.25 -4.95 17.58
CA PRO A 30 2.10 -4.26 18.15
C PRO A 30 1.78 -4.77 19.57
N ALA A 31 1.36 -3.86 20.44
CA ALA A 31 0.84 -4.22 21.76
C ALA A 31 -0.51 -4.94 21.68
N TRP A 32 -0.81 -5.77 22.69
CA TRP A 32 -2.13 -6.36 22.89
C TRP A 32 -3.00 -5.48 23.82
N PRO A 33 -4.28 -5.23 23.50
CA PRO A 33 -4.98 -5.62 22.28
C PRO A 33 -4.48 -4.84 21.06
N LEU A 34 -4.49 -5.49 19.88
CA LEU A 34 -4.04 -4.88 18.63
C LEU A 34 -4.85 -3.59 18.35
N PRO A 35 -4.22 -2.42 18.25
CA PRO A 35 -4.93 -1.17 17.99
C PRO A 35 -5.59 -1.19 16.60
N PRO A 36 -6.77 -0.56 16.38
CA PRO A 36 -7.60 -0.61 15.15
C PRO A 36 -6.90 -0.70 13.78
N GLY A 37 -6.91 0.25 12.83
CA GLY A 37 -6.30 0.02 11.50
C GLY A 37 -4.80 -0.38 11.45
N ASP A 38 -4.26 -0.58 10.25
CA ASP A 38 -2.93 -1.15 9.99
C ASP A 38 -1.78 -0.57 10.82
N TRP A 39 -1.00 -1.45 11.47
CA TRP A 39 0.10 -1.08 12.37
C TRP A 39 1.27 -0.43 11.64
N LEU A 40 1.61 -0.91 10.45
CA LEU A 40 2.74 -0.41 9.67
C LEU A 40 2.40 0.92 9.02
N ALA A 41 1.19 1.05 8.47
CA ALA A 41 0.72 2.26 7.80
C ALA A 41 0.81 3.50 8.68
N ARG A 42 0.54 3.36 9.99
CA ARG A 42 0.66 4.45 10.96
C ARG A 42 2.09 4.96 11.12
N GLN A 43 3.08 4.09 10.94
CA GLN A 43 4.50 4.44 11.05
C GLN A 43 5.05 5.08 9.77
N LEU A 44 4.33 4.98 8.64
CA LEU A 44 4.73 5.58 7.36
C LEU A 44 4.61 7.11 7.34
N LEU A 45 4.05 7.72 8.38
CA LEU A 45 3.86 9.17 8.48
C LEU A 45 5.19 9.93 8.68
N ASP A 46 6.25 9.25 9.15
CA ASP A 46 7.56 9.85 9.39
C ASP A 46 8.50 9.69 8.18
N LEU A 47 8.29 10.52 7.16
CA LEU A 47 9.12 10.53 5.94
C LEU A 47 10.61 10.79 6.20
N PRO A 48 11.03 11.71 7.09
CA PRO A 48 12.44 11.88 7.45
C PRO A 48 13.09 10.59 7.97
N LYS A 49 12.45 9.88 8.89
CA LYS A 49 12.93 8.58 9.41
C LYS A 49 13.09 7.56 8.29
N MET A 50 12.13 7.49 7.37
CA MET A 50 12.20 6.58 6.21
C MET A 50 13.36 6.89 5.27
N ARG A 51 13.61 8.18 4.99
CA ARG A 51 14.76 8.60 4.18
C ARG A 51 16.08 8.25 4.85
N ALA A 52 16.19 8.48 6.16
CA ALA A 52 17.40 8.17 6.92
C ALA A 52 17.70 6.66 6.97
N ALA A 53 16.65 5.82 6.95
CA ALA A 53 16.80 4.36 6.92
C ALA A 53 17.37 3.82 5.59
N VAL A 54 17.21 4.57 4.49
CA VAL A 54 17.83 4.26 3.21
C VAL A 54 19.30 4.68 3.27
N SER A 55 20.17 3.74 3.58
CA SER A 55 21.61 3.97 3.72
C SER A 55 22.41 3.18 2.67
N LYS A 56 23.70 3.49 2.53
CA LYS A 56 24.61 2.71 1.68
C LYS A 56 24.85 1.29 2.20
N SER A 57 24.68 1.06 3.50
CA SER A 57 24.84 -0.26 4.14
C SER A 57 23.54 -1.06 4.20
N SER A 58 22.39 -0.48 3.81
CA SER A 58 21.12 -1.21 3.78
C SER A 58 21.18 -2.33 2.75
N SER A 59 20.64 -3.51 3.11
CA SER A 59 20.57 -4.66 2.21
C SER A 59 19.74 -4.33 0.98
N ARG A 60 20.22 -4.75 -0.20
CA ARG A 60 19.59 -4.49 -1.49
C ARG A 60 19.33 -5.81 -2.19
N LEU A 61 18.10 -5.99 -2.66
CA LEU A 61 17.67 -7.17 -3.41
C LEU A 61 17.12 -6.73 -4.76
N ALA A 62 17.30 -7.54 -5.81
CA ALA A 62 16.64 -7.23 -7.07
C ALA A 62 15.12 -7.40 -6.91
N LEU A 63 14.34 -6.50 -7.52
CA LEU A 63 12.89 -6.46 -7.38
C LEU A 63 12.21 -7.76 -7.86
N HIS A 64 12.78 -8.39 -8.88
CA HIS A 64 12.26 -9.65 -9.42
C HIS A 64 12.58 -10.89 -8.55
N GLU A 65 13.47 -10.75 -7.56
CA GLU A 65 13.85 -11.84 -6.64
C GLU A 65 13.03 -11.81 -5.34
N VAL A 66 12.20 -10.79 -5.13
CA VAL A 66 11.37 -10.67 -3.93
C VAL A 66 9.90 -10.97 -4.22
N SER A 67 9.22 -11.54 -3.24
CA SER A 67 7.76 -11.66 -3.25
C SER A 67 7.14 -10.44 -2.60
N LEU A 68 6.51 -9.57 -3.39
CA LEU A 68 5.77 -8.41 -2.87
C LEU A 68 4.48 -8.87 -2.19
N ALA A 69 4.13 -8.21 -1.10
CA ALA A 69 2.86 -8.37 -0.39
C ALA A 69 2.01 -7.09 -0.51
N SER A 70 0.72 -7.18 -0.14
CA SER A 70 -0.12 -5.99 0.01
C SER A 70 0.58 -4.96 0.91
N PRO A 71 0.70 -3.68 0.50
CA PRO A 71 1.39 -2.65 1.29
C PRO A 71 0.70 -2.38 2.63
N ILE A 72 -0.61 -2.64 2.71
CA ILE A 72 -1.43 -2.55 3.92
C ILE A 72 -1.88 -3.97 4.30
N ALA A 73 -1.50 -4.44 5.48
CA ALA A 73 -1.76 -5.81 5.94
C ALA A 73 -3.14 -5.96 6.56
N ASN A 74 -3.56 -4.98 7.35
CA ASN A 74 -4.77 -5.03 8.17
C ASN A 74 -5.54 -3.69 8.09
N PRO A 75 -6.16 -3.36 6.95
CA PRO A 75 -6.94 -2.13 6.82
C PRO A 75 -8.17 -2.19 7.74
N GLY A 76 -8.44 -1.12 8.48
CA GLY A 76 -9.66 -1.04 9.30
C GLY A 76 -10.95 -0.92 8.47
N LYS A 77 -10.83 -0.48 7.21
CA LYS A 77 -11.91 -0.38 6.22
C LYS A 77 -11.31 -0.35 4.82
N ILE A 78 -12.02 -0.89 3.84
CA ILE A 78 -11.75 -0.72 2.41
C ILE A 78 -12.94 0.05 1.83
N ILE A 79 -12.69 1.21 1.21
CA ILE A 79 -13.74 2.07 0.63
C ILE A 79 -13.61 2.00 -0.88
N GLY A 80 -14.66 1.52 -1.55
CA GLY A 80 -14.76 1.54 -3.01
C GLY A 80 -15.43 2.83 -3.50
N ALA A 81 -14.93 3.38 -4.61
CA ALA A 81 -15.55 4.48 -5.34
C ALA A 81 -16.06 3.95 -6.69
N PRO A 82 -17.33 3.49 -6.78
CA PRO A 82 -17.87 2.96 -8.02
C PRO A 82 -18.07 4.07 -9.04
N ILE A 83 -18.06 3.70 -10.33
CA ILE A 83 -18.45 4.58 -11.45
C ILE A 83 -17.63 5.89 -11.48
N ASN A 84 -16.35 5.82 -11.12
CA ASN A 84 -15.47 7.00 -10.97
C ASN A 84 -14.60 7.28 -12.21
N TYR A 85 -15.08 6.92 -13.40
CA TYR A 85 -14.43 7.16 -14.69
C TYR A 85 -15.48 7.52 -15.74
N ARG A 86 -15.20 8.50 -16.61
CA ARG A 86 -16.15 8.98 -17.63
C ARG A 86 -16.70 7.85 -18.51
N ALA A 87 -15.81 6.99 -19.03
CA ALA A 87 -16.25 5.86 -19.85
C ALA A 87 -17.18 4.89 -19.09
N HIS A 88 -16.96 4.71 -17.78
CA HIS A 88 -17.81 3.85 -16.96
C HIS A 88 -19.13 4.53 -16.57
N ILE A 89 -19.15 5.86 -16.48
CA ILE A 89 -20.38 6.66 -16.39
C ILE A 89 -21.19 6.51 -17.67
N ASP A 90 -20.56 6.66 -18.83
CA ASP A 90 -21.22 6.55 -20.14
C ASP A 90 -21.78 5.14 -20.35
N GLU A 91 -21.00 4.10 -20.02
CA GLU A 91 -21.43 2.69 -20.02
C GLU A 91 -22.62 2.46 -19.09
N ALA A 92 -22.53 2.90 -17.83
CA ALA A 92 -23.61 2.72 -16.87
C ALA A 92 -24.88 3.45 -17.30
N ASN A 93 -24.78 4.68 -17.80
CA ASN A 93 -25.94 5.44 -18.26
C ASN A 93 -26.60 4.84 -19.52
N ALA A 94 -25.85 4.08 -20.32
CA ALA A 94 -26.37 3.41 -21.52
C ALA A 94 -27.14 2.11 -21.22
N ASP A 95 -26.98 1.54 -20.02
CA ASP A 95 -27.63 0.29 -19.61
C ASP A 95 -28.39 0.42 -18.28
N SER A 96 -29.72 0.30 -18.34
CA SER A 96 -30.60 0.41 -17.17
C SER A 96 -30.41 -0.68 -16.13
N GLU A 97 -29.90 -1.86 -16.52
CA GLU A 97 -29.59 -2.95 -15.58
C GLU A 97 -28.32 -2.65 -14.78
N ILE A 98 -27.40 -1.85 -15.34
CA ILE A 98 -26.16 -1.43 -14.67
C ILE A 98 -26.42 -0.23 -13.76
N ASN A 99 -27.18 0.76 -14.22
CA ASN A 99 -27.44 1.97 -13.44
C ASN A 99 -28.62 1.89 -12.47
N ASN A 100 -29.37 0.78 -12.47
CA ASN A 100 -30.53 0.57 -11.61
C ASN A 100 -31.55 1.73 -11.70
N GLY A 101 -31.76 2.27 -12.91
CA GLY A 101 -32.63 3.41 -13.18
C GLY A 101 -32.10 4.78 -12.76
N THR A 102 -30.82 4.88 -12.38
CA THR A 102 -30.16 6.14 -11.99
C THR A 102 -29.39 6.74 -13.16
N THR A 103 -29.21 8.07 -13.20
CA THR A 103 -28.27 8.71 -14.12
C THR A 103 -27.07 9.26 -13.34
N TYR A 104 -25.87 8.82 -13.70
CA TYR A 104 -24.61 9.27 -13.11
C TYR A 104 -24.02 10.43 -13.90
N THR A 105 -23.35 11.35 -13.20
CA THR A 105 -22.76 12.59 -13.78
C THR A 105 -21.25 12.62 -13.68
#